data_AF-A0A7C9IVJ3-F1
#
_entry.id   AF-A0A7C9IVJ3-F1
#
_cell.length_a   1.000
_cell.length_b   1.000
_cell.length_c   1.000
_cell.angle_alpha   90.00
_cell.angle_beta   90.00
_cell.angle_gamma   90.00
#
_symmetry.space_group_name_H-M   'P 1'
#
loop_
_entity.id
_entity.type
_entity.pdbx_description
1 polymer ?
#
loop_
_entity_poly.entity_id
_entity_poly.type
_entity_poly.pdbx_seq_one_letter_code
_entity_poly.pdbx_strand_id
1 'polypeptide(L)'
;MQISIITHRPEDFTAFAAALAEKGAQTSLVATGQAALDQARQAPPTLAVVDEALPDMAAFALVSQLLQVNAFIHTAVATKLSPEAFHEAGEGLGILAALPMQPSATDAHTLLANLKALV
;
A
#
# COMPACT_ATOMS: atom_id res chain seq x y z
N MET A 1 2.54 6.02 13.31
CA MET A 1 2.14 6.21 11.89
C MET A 1 1.06 5.19 11.56
N GLN A 2 0.02 5.57 10.82
CA GLN A 2 -1.06 4.67 10.42
C GLN A 2 -0.77 4.11 9.03
N ILE A 3 -0.81 2.79 8.87
CA ILE A 3 -0.61 2.11 7.59
C ILE A 3 -1.84 1.25 7.29
N SER A 4 -2.49 1.50 6.15
CA SER A 4 -3.58 0.65 5.68
C SER A 4 -3.05 -0.38 4.70
N ILE A 5 -3.23 -1.66 4.99
CA ILE A 5 -2.96 -2.77 4.08
C ILE A 5 -4.29 -3.15 3.44
N ILE A 6 -4.38 -2.92 2.13
CA ILE A 6 -5.60 -3.03 1.34
C ILE A 6 -5.48 -4.29 0.49
N THR A 7 -6.06 -5.39 0.97
CA THR A 7 -5.90 -6.72 0.38
C THR A 7 -7.11 -7.60 0.67
N HIS A 8 -7.49 -8.44 -0.29
CA HIS A 8 -8.48 -9.51 -0.10
C HIS A 8 -7.86 -10.83 0.38
N ARG A 9 -6.54 -10.89 0.53
CA ARG A 9 -5.75 -12.07 0.89
C ARG A 9 -4.84 -11.75 2.09
N PRO A 10 -5.42 -11.41 3.26
CA PRO A 10 -4.66 -10.90 4.41
C PRO A 10 -3.59 -11.89 4.91
N GLU A 11 -3.81 -13.20 4.73
CA GLU A 11 -2.87 -14.26 5.13
C GLU A 11 -1.49 -14.10 4.45
N ASP A 12 -1.45 -13.59 3.22
CA ASP A 12 -0.20 -13.37 2.48
C ASP A 12 0.60 -12.15 2.99
N PHE A 13 -0.03 -11.30 3.80
CA PHE A 13 0.58 -10.10 4.38
C PHE A 13 0.93 -10.26 5.86
N THR A 14 0.67 -11.43 6.47
CA THR A 14 0.83 -11.63 7.92
C THR A 14 2.22 -11.28 8.43
N ALA A 15 3.28 -11.82 7.81
CA ALA A 15 4.65 -11.56 8.24
C ALA A 15 5.06 -10.09 8.05
N PHE A 16 4.62 -9.48 6.96
CA PHE A 16 4.83 -8.07 6.67
C PHE A 16 4.11 -7.16 7.67
N ALA A 17 2.83 -7.42 7.94
CA ALA A 17 2.02 -6.65 8.89
C ALA A 17 2.58 -6.74 10.32
N ALA A 18 3.05 -7.93 10.73
CA ALA A 18 3.71 -8.13 12.02
C ALA A 18 5.00 -7.28 12.12
N ALA A 19 5.86 -7.33 11.10
CA ALA A 19 7.09 -6.55 11.07
C ALA A 19 6.84 -5.02 11.08
N LEU A 20 5.79 -4.54 10.41
CA LEU A 20 5.37 -3.15 10.50
C LEU A 20 4.98 -2.77 11.93
N ALA A 21 4.18 -3.60 12.60
CA ALA A 21 3.73 -3.37 13.97
C ALA A 21 4.88 -3.39 14.98
N GLU A 22 5.84 -4.31 14.84
CA GLU A 22 7.05 -4.38 15.67
C GLU A 22 7.90 -3.09 15.60
N LYS A 23 7.81 -2.36 14.48
CA LYS A 23 8.47 -1.06 14.29
C LYS A 23 7.62 0.13 14.72
N GLY A 24 6.49 -0.11 15.39
CA GLY A 24 5.61 0.91 15.96
C GLY A 24 4.61 1.51 14.96
N ALA A 25 4.39 0.89 13.80
CA ALA A 25 3.30 1.28 12.92
C ALA A 25 1.96 0.72 13.44
N GLN A 26 0.91 1.54 13.37
CA GLN A 26 -0.46 1.09 13.59
C GLN A 26 -1.00 0.60 12.25
N THR A 27 -1.28 -0.69 12.13
CA THR A 27 -1.75 -1.30 10.89
C THR A 27 -3.25 -1.50 10.92
N SER A 28 -3.91 -1.30 9.78
CA SER A 28 -5.31 -1.69 9.56
C SER A 28 -5.42 -2.52 8.29
N LEU A 29 -6.21 -3.60 8.35
CA LEU A 29 -6.56 -4.42 7.18
C LEU A 29 -7.86 -3.91 6.55
N VAL A 30 -7.86 -3.73 5.23
CA VAL A 30 -9.02 -3.29 4.46
C VAL A 30 -9.20 -4.21 3.26
N ALA A 31 -10.40 -4.77 3.10
CA ALA A 31 -10.61 -5.88 2.15
C ALA A 31 -10.87 -5.47 0.69
N THR A 32 -11.18 -4.20 0.44
CA THR A 32 -11.62 -3.69 -0.87
C THR A 32 -11.09 -2.28 -1.11
N GLY A 33 -10.98 -1.88 -2.37
CA GLY A 33 -10.57 -0.54 -2.72
C GLY A 33 -11.60 0.53 -2.34
N GLN A 34 -12.90 0.23 -2.47
CA GLN A 34 -13.95 1.17 -2.07
C GLN A 34 -13.90 1.45 -0.55
N ALA A 35 -13.73 0.41 0.28
CA ALA A 35 -13.58 0.59 1.72
C ALA A 35 -12.30 1.39 2.06
N ALA A 36 -11.24 1.25 1.29
CA ALA A 36 -10.02 2.03 1.47
C ALA A 36 -10.22 3.51 1.14
N LEU A 37 -10.98 3.84 0.09
CA LEU A 37 -11.35 5.21 -0.25
C LEU A 37 -12.24 5.83 0.84
N ASP A 38 -13.21 5.08 1.34
CA ASP A 38 -14.08 5.54 2.43
C ASP A 38 -13.29 5.78 3.71
N GLN A 39 -12.36 4.89 4.06
CA GLN A 39 -11.43 5.08 5.18
C GLN A 39 -10.57 6.34 4.97
N ALA A 40 -9.98 6.51 3.78
CA ALA A 40 -9.07 7.61 3.49
C ALA A 40 -9.74 8.99 3.59
N ARG A 41 -11.03 9.09 3.26
CA ARG A 41 -11.81 10.34 3.40
C ARG A 41 -12.09 10.72 4.86
N GLN A 42 -12.13 9.74 5.76
CA GLN A 42 -12.43 9.96 7.19
C GLN A 42 -11.15 10.15 8.01
N ALA A 43 -10.18 9.27 7.79
CA ALA A 43 -8.91 9.24 8.51
C ALA A 43 -7.81 8.75 7.55
N PRO A 44 -7.19 9.66 6.78
CA PRO A 44 -6.20 9.28 5.77
C PRO A 44 -4.98 8.60 6.43
N PRO A 45 -4.57 7.42 5.97
CA PRO A 45 -3.36 6.78 6.48
C PRO A 45 -2.12 7.54 6.00
N THR A 46 -0.99 7.34 6.68
CA THR A 46 0.31 7.84 6.21
C THR A 46 0.75 7.08 4.95
N LEU A 47 0.48 5.78 4.91
CA LEU A 47 0.83 4.88 3.80
C LEU A 47 -0.32 3.91 3.53
N ALA A 48 -0.68 3.76 2.26
CA ALA A 48 -1.57 2.71 1.77
C ALA A 48 -0.75 1.65 1.01
N VAL A 49 -0.77 0.41 1.51
CA VAL A 49 -0.20 -0.76 0.83
C VAL A 49 -1.32 -1.43 0.06
N VAL A 50 -1.27 -1.33 -1.28
CA VAL A 50 -2.34 -1.76 -2.18
C VAL A 50 -1.98 -3.08 -2.83
N ASP A 51 -2.84 -4.08 -2.68
CA ASP A 51 -2.72 -5.36 -3.38
C ASP A 51 -3.28 -5.26 -4.81
N GLU A 52 -2.61 -5.86 -5.81
CA GLU A 52 -3.16 -5.96 -7.16
C GLU A 52 -4.40 -6.85 -7.25
N ALA A 53 -4.56 -7.81 -6.32
CA ALA A 53 -5.61 -8.81 -6.33
C ALA A 53 -6.91 -8.35 -5.62
N LEU A 54 -7.24 -7.06 -5.69
CA LEU A 54 -8.50 -6.54 -5.13
C LEU A 54 -9.71 -6.96 -5.98
N PRO A 55 -10.85 -7.29 -5.35
CA PRO A 55 -12.00 -7.84 -6.05
C PRO A 55 -12.83 -6.77 -6.78
N ASP A 56 -12.69 -5.50 -6.40
CA ASP A 56 -13.58 -4.41 -6.80
C ASP A 56 -12.91 -3.34 -7.67
N MET A 57 -11.58 -3.26 -7.70
CA MET A 57 -10.86 -2.33 -8.57
C MET A 57 -9.40 -2.71 -8.79
N ALA A 58 -8.84 -2.25 -9.90
CA ALA A 58 -7.42 -2.39 -10.19
C ALA A 58 -6.56 -1.53 -9.24
N ALA A 59 -5.41 -2.05 -8.80
CA ALA A 59 -4.53 -1.36 -7.85
C ALA A 59 -4.13 0.06 -8.29
N PHE A 60 -3.70 0.26 -9.53
CA PHE A 60 -3.29 1.58 -10.02
C PHE A 60 -4.45 2.57 -10.13
N ALA A 61 -5.67 2.07 -10.40
CA ALA A 61 -6.88 2.90 -10.35
C ALA A 61 -7.21 3.33 -8.91
N LEU A 62 -6.99 2.46 -7.92
CA LEU A 62 -7.12 2.82 -6.51
C LEU A 62 -6.06 3.84 -6.10
N VAL A 63 -4.79 3.64 -6.48
CA VAL A 63 -3.70 4.59 -6.20
C VAL A 63 -4.04 5.98 -6.76
N SER A 64 -4.49 6.06 -8.01
CA SER A 64 -4.90 7.31 -8.63
C SER A 64 -6.05 8.00 -7.87
N GLN A 65 -7.05 7.22 -7.43
CA GLN A 65 -8.16 7.76 -6.64
C GLN A 65 -7.74 8.19 -5.24
N LEU A 66 -6.85 7.46 -4.56
CA LEU A 66 -6.28 7.86 -3.27
C LEU A 66 -5.50 9.17 -3.40
N LEU A 67 -4.73 9.33 -4.47
CA LEU A 67 -4.03 10.59 -4.79
C LEU A 67 -5.00 11.77 -4.94
N GLN A 68 -6.15 11.54 -5.59
CA GLN A 68 -7.22 12.56 -5.71
C GLN A 68 -7.91 12.86 -4.38
N VAL A 69 -8.03 11.87 -3.48
CA VAL A 69 -8.59 12.07 -2.13
C VAL A 69 -7.63 12.88 -1.26
N ASN A 70 -6.36 12.49 -1.22
CA ASN A 70 -5.33 13.18 -0.46
C ASN A 70 -3.93 12.85 -1.00
N ALA A 71 -3.26 13.86 -1.57
CA ALA A 71 -1.94 13.71 -2.16
C ALA A 71 -0.80 13.43 -1.17
N PHE A 72 -1.05 13.56 0.13
CA PHE A 72 -0.09 13.19 1.18
C PHE A 72 -0.17 11.72 1.61
N ILE A 73 -1.09 10.93 1.03
CA ILE A 73 -1.11 9.48 1.25
C ILE A 73 -0.02 8.86 0.37
N HIS A 74 1.05 8.37 0.99
CA HIS A 74 2.03 7.56 0.28
C HIS A 74 1.40 6.22 -0.12
N THR A 75 1.85 5.64 -1.22
CA THR A 75 1.34 4.35 -1.70
C THR A 75 2.48 3.38 -1.98
N ALA A 76 2.26 2.10 -1.73
CA ALA A 76 3.09 1.01 -2.21
C ALA A 76 2.16 -0.06 -2.81
N VAL A 77 2.62 -0.77 -3.84
CA VAL A 77 1.76 -1.72 -4.57
C VAL A 77 2.39 -3.11 -4.56
N ALA A 78 1.66 -4.11 -4.06
CA ALA A 78 2.04 -5.51 -4.18
C ALA A 78 1.56 -6.06 -5.53
N THR A 79 2.51 -6.50 -6.36
CA THR A 79 2.22 -6.85 -7.76
C THR A 79 3.14 -7.94 -8.32
N LYS A 80 2.68 -8.60 -9.39
CA LYS A 80 3.50 -9.51 -10.22
C LYS A 80 4.14 -8.84 -11.43
N LEU A 81 3.86 -7.55 -11.66
CA LEU A 81 4.41 -6.84 -12.81
C LEU A 81 5.94 -6.83 -12.79
N SER A 82 6.53 -6.88 -13.98
CA SER A 82 7.96 -6.59 -14.12
C SER A 82 8.24 -5.12 -13.78
N PRO A 83 9.48 -4.75 -13.46
CA PRO A 83 9.83 -3.35 -13.19
C PRO A 83 9.44 -2.39 -14.32
N GLU A 84 9.58 -2.81 -15.58
CA GLU A 84 9.25 -1.98 -16.75
C GLU A 84 7.74 -1.72 -16.83
N ALA A 85 6.93 -2.78 -16.73
CA ALA A 85 5.47 -2.66 -16.76
C ALA A 85 4.94 -1.90 -15.53
N PHE A 86 5.61 -2.06 -14.38
CA PHE A 86 5.28 -1.31 -13.17
C PHE A 86 5.55 0.20 -13.33
N HIS A 87 6.68 0.58 -13.91
CA HIS A 87 6.99 1.98 -14.17
C HIS A 87 6.00 2.62 -15.14
N GLU A 88 5.64 1.92 -16.22
CA GLU A 88 4.65 2.39 -17.19
C GLU A 88 3.27 2.56 -16.54
N ALA A 89 2.77 1.55 -15.82
CA ALA A 89 1.46 1.61 -15.17
C ALA A 89 1.41 2.62 -14.00
N GLY A 90 2.54 2.84 -13.33
CA GLY A 90 2.68 3.71 -12.17
C GLY A 90 3.12 5.14 -12.49
N GLU A 91 3.36 5.48 -13.76
CA GLU A 91 3.93 6.77 -14.15
C GLU A 91 3.05 7.93 -13.68
N GLY A 92 3.68 8.93 -13.06
CA GLY A 92 2.98 10.12 -12.54
C GLY A 92 2.16 9.90 -11.26
N LEU A 93 2.07 8.66 -10.73
CA LEU A 93 1.27 8.36 -9.53
C LEU A 93 2.06 8.52 -8.21
N GLY A 94 3.39 8.70 -8.27
CA GLY A 94 4.21 8.92 -7.08
C GLY A 94 4.26 7.72 -6.12
N ILE A 95 4.14 6.50 -6.64
CA ILE A 95 4.18 5.27 -5.84
C ILE A 95 5.57 5.10 -5.22
N LEU A 96 5.62 4.90 -3.90
CA LEU A 96 6.85 4.80 -3.11
C LEU A 96 7.64 3.51 -3.41
N ALA A 97 6.94 2.39 -3.61
CA ALA A 97 7.56 1.10 -3.82
C ALA A 97 6.63 0.10 -4.51
N ALA A 98 7.21 -0.77 -5.34
CA ALA A 98 6.64 -2.06 -5.67
C ALA A 98 7.03 -3.09 -4.61
N LEU A 99 6.09 -3.97 -4.25
CA LEU A 99 6.29 -5.08 -3.32
C LEU A 99 5.99 -6.40 -4.04
N PRO A 100 6.61 -7.52 -3.62
CA PRO A 100 6.19 -8.83 -4.12
C PRO A 100 4.76 -9.15 -3.65
N MET A 101 4.10 -10.08 -4.33
CA MET A 101 2.74 -10.49 -3.93
C MET A 101 2.66 -11.00 -2.50
N GLN A 102 3.70 -11.61 -1.96
CA GLN A 102 3.76 -12.02 -0.58
C GLN A 102 4.90 -11.26 0.12
N PRO A 103 4.66 -10.01 0.58
CA PRO A 103 5.69 -9.22 1.21
C PRO A 103 6.21 -9.90 2.49
N SER A 104 7.52 -9.84 2.65
CA SER A 104 8.23 -10.37 3.81
C SER A 104 8.43 -9.31 4.91
N ALA A 105 8.98 -9.73 6.04
CA ALA A 105 9.43 -8.80 7.08
C ALA A 105 10.55 -7.86 6.59
N THR A 106 11.42 -8.31 5.68
CA THR A 106 12.47 -7.47 5.09
C THR A 106 11.86 -6.37 4.23
N ASP A 107 10.82 -6.69 3.45
CA ASP A 107 10.11 -5.70 2.63
C ASP A 107 9.45 -4.63 3.51
N ALA A 108 8.87 -5.01 4.65
CA ALA A 108 8.33 -4.07 5.64
C ALA A 108 9.39 -3.12 6.18
N HIS A 109 10.58 -3.62 6.53
CA HIS A 109 11.67 -2.80 7.02
C HIS A 109 12.18 -1.79 5.98
N THR A 110 12.39 -2.26 4.75
CA THR A 110 12.82 -1.39 3.64
C THR A 110 11.78 -0.32 3.35
N LEU A 111 10.50 -0.70 3.29
CA LEU A 111 9.41 0.24 3.05
C LEU A 111 9.31 1.31 4.13
N LEU A 112 9.44 0.93 5.41
CA LEU A 112 9.44 1.87 6.53
C LEU A 112 10.65 2.80 6.52
N ALA A 113 11.83 2.30 6.14
CA ALA A 113 13.02 3.14 6.01
C ALA A 113 12.83 4.20 4.92
N ASN A 114 12.30 3.81 3.76
CA ASN A 114 11.99 4.73 2.66
C ASN A 114 10.93 5.76 3.07
N LEU A 115 9.86 5.32 3.74
CA LEU A 115 8.81 6.21 4.21
C LEU A 115 9.33 7.26 5.20
N LYS A 116 10.15 6.85 6.18
CA LYS A 116 10.74 7.76 7.18
C LYS A 116 11.72 8.77 6.61
N ALA A 117 12.28 8.53 5.43
CA ALA A 117 13.13 9.52 4.76
C ALA A 117 12.33 10.69 4.15
N LEU A 118 11.01 10.56 4.06
CA LEU A 118 10.11 11.53 3.45
C LEU A 118 9.29 12.35 4.47
N VAL A 119 9.23 11.92 5.74
CA VAL A 119 8.36 12.48 6.80
C VAL A 119 9.11 12.87 8.06
#